data_AF-A0A8J8KGD6-F1
#
_entry.id   AF-A0A8J8KGD6-F1
#
_cell.length_a   1.000
_cell.length_b   1.000
_cell.length_c   1.000
_cell.angle_alpha   90.00
_cell.angle_beta   90.00
_cell.angle_gamma   90.00
#
_symmetry.space_group_name_H-M   'P 1'
#
loop_
_entity.id
_entity.type
_entity.pdbx_description
1 polymer ?
#
loop_
_entity_poly.entity_id
_entity_poly.type
_entity_poly.pdbx_seq_one_letter_code
_entity_poly.pdbx_strand_id
1 'polypeptide(L)'
;MTTVSEDFEWVEDVGSADGPAPVNPVVAVVGRPNVGKSTLVNRFIGRRQAVVEDKPGVTRDRVAYDAYWNGRQFTVVDTGGWEPDAKDRAAAVARQAEIAVETADVVVFVVDATVGATDVDEAAVRMLRASRKPVILVANKADNNAIEVEATSLWSLGLGEPQPVSALHGRGSGDLLDAILAAIPEAPAIVEDRPRGPRRVALVGRPNVGKSSLLNKLSGEERSVVDSVAGTTVDPVDSLVTVGGEVWQFVDTAGLRKRAGQASGTEYFASLRTQAAIEAAEVAIVLLDSSEVISEQDQRLLTMVVEAGRALVIAFNKWDLVDADRRWYLDKEIERELKRIPWAARINVSARTGRAVEKLAPALRSALASWEQRIPTGQLNQWLTALVQATPHPVRGGKAPRVLFATQAGVAPPRFVVFSTGPLDAGYVRFIERRLREEFGFEGSPIDISVRTRREERAKKR
;
A
#
# COMPACT_ATOMS: atom_id res chain seq x y z
N MET A 1 23.38 35.94 56.01
CA MET A 1 24.44 35.96 54.98
C MET A 1 24.81 34.50 54.76
N THR A 2 24.06 33.84 53.89
CA THR A 2 24.19 32.39 53.63
C THR A 2 23.89 32.22 52.15
N THR A 3 24.95 32.23 51.36
CA THR A 3 24.97 31.93 49.93
C THR A 3 24.84 30.42 49.75
N VAL A 4 23.75 29.98 49.14
CA VAL A 4 23.60 28.62 48.62
C VAL A 4 23.82 28.71 47.11
N SER A 5 24.86 28.01 46.68
CA SER A 5 25.25 27.73 45.30
C SER A 5 24.22 26.82 44.64
N GLU A 6 23.66 27.23 43.50
CA GLU A 6 22.95 26.34 42.58
C GLU A 6 23.86 26.05 41.39
N ASP A 7 24.27 24.79 41.28
CA ASP A 7 25.03 24.22 40.17
C ASP A 7 24.13 24.08 38.94
N PHE A 8 24.41 24.86 37.90
CA PHE A 8 23.81 24.71 36.57
C PHE A 8 24.63 23.68 35.78
N GLU A 9 24.10 22.48 35.62
CA GLU A 9 24.61 21.47 34.67
C GLU A 9 24.32 21.93 33.23
N TRP A 10 25.40 22.05 32.45
CA TRP A 10 25.35 22.29 31.02
C TRP A 10 24.97 20.97 30.33
N VAL A 11 23.74 20.87 29.81
CA VAL A 11 23.36 19.76 28.93
C VAL A 11 24.06 19.97 27.59
N GLU A 12 24.94 19.02 27.26
CA GLU A 12 25.67 18.97 25.99
C GLU A 12 24.71 19.02 24.80
N ASP A 13 25.08 19.90 23.86
CA ASP A 13 24.46 20.07 22.54
C ASP A 13 24.47 18.74 21.78
N VAL A 14 23.32 18.08 21.69
CA VAL A 14 23.16 16.85 20.93
C VAL A 14 23.20 17.24 19.45
N GLY A 15 24.39 17.10 18.86
CA GLY A 15 24.66 17.44 17.47
C GLY A 15 23.56 16.99 16.51
N SER A 16 23.16 17.93 15.66
CA SER A 16 22.25 17.73 14.53
C SER A 16 22.60 16.44 13.76
N ALA A 17 21.77 15.41 13.93
CA ALA A 17 21.83 14.18 13.15
C ALA A 17 21.26 14.43 11.73
N ASP A 18 21.93 15.27 10.94
CA ASP A 18 21.72 15.39 9.49
C ASP A 18 22.38 14.19 8.78
N GLY A 19 21.87 12.99 9.06
CA GLY A 19 22.21 11.78 8.33
C GLY A 19 21.24 11.58 7.15
N PRO A 20 21.71 11.15 5.95
CA PRO A 20 20.83 10.85 4.84
C PRO A 20 19.83 9.75 5.22
N ALA A 21 18.58 9.96 4.83
CA ALA A 21 17.46 9.12 5.20
C ALA A 21 17.65 7.67 4.69
N PRO A 22 17.32 6.59 5.45
CA PRO A 22 17.58 5.19 5.07
C PRO A 22 16.98 4.78 3.72
N VAL A 23 17.79 4.74 2.67
CA VAL A 23 17.36 4.46 1.30
C VAL A 23 16.93 2.99 1.19
N ASN A 24 15.73 2.72 0.67
CA ASN A 24 15.32 1.35 0.34
C ASN A 24 16.34 0.73 -0.60
N PRO A 25 16.73 -0.55 -0.45
CA PRO A 25 17.66 -1.16 -1.37
C PRO A 25 17.17 -1.04 -2.81
N VAL A 26 18.04 -0.62 -3.71
CA VAL A 26 17.72 -0.33 -5.11
C VAL A 26 18.13 -1.50 -5.98
N VAL A 27 17.18 -2.02 -6.75
CA VAL A 27 17.37 -3.10 -7.72
C VAL A 27 17.23 -2.52 -9.12
N ALA A 28 18.33 -2.47 -9.87
CA ALA A 28 18.29 -2.01 -11.26
C ALA A 28 18.02 -3.19 -12.21
N VAL A 29 17.03 -3.05 -13.09
CA VAL A 29 16.77 -4.04 -14.15
C VAL A 29 17.36 -3.53 -15.46
N VAL A 30 18.36 -4.26 -15.95
CA VAL A 30 19.22 -3.86 -17.07
C VAL A 30 19.25 -4.97 -18.12
N GLY A 31 19.41 -4.61 -19.39
CA GLY A 31 19.50 -5.55 -20.50
C GLY A 31 19.17 -4.88 -21.83
N ARG A 32 19.51 -5.51 -22.95
CA ARG A 32 19.21 -4.96 -24.28
C ARG A 32 17.69 -4.78 -24.52
N PRO A 33 17.25 -4.00 -25.52
CA PRO A 33 15.83 -3.90 -25.85
C PRO A 33 15.18 -5.27 -26.12
N ASN A 34 13.88 -5.39 -25.84
CA ASN A 34 13.03 -6.56 -26.15
C ASN A 34 13.37 -7.89 -25.44
N VAL A 35 14.27 -7.88 -24.45
CA VAL A 35 14.53 -9.05 -23.57
C VAL A 35 13.45 -9.28 -22.51
N GLY A 36 12.46 -8.38 -22.39
CA GLY A 36 11.34 -8.51 -21.46
C GLY A 36 11.53 -7.87 -20.07
N LYS A 37 12.38 -6.84 -19.96
CA LYS A 37 12.61 -6.06 -18.72
C LYS A 37 11.32 -5.55 -18.09
N SER A 38 10.52 -4.79 -18.82
CA SER A 38 9.30 -4.18 -18.28
C SER A 38 8.23 -5.22 -17.89
N THR A 39 8.20 -6.37 -18.58
CA THR A 39 7.37 -7.52 -18.18
C THR A 39 7.82 -8.11 -16.85
N LEU A 40 9.14 -8.18 -16.62
CA LEU A 40 9.72 -8.66 -15.37
C LEU A 40 9.50 -7.65 -14.23
N VAL A 41 9.68 -6.35 -14.49
CA VAL A 41 9.40 -5.28 -13.52
C VAL A 41 7.94 -5.28 -13.10
N ASN A 42 7.01 -5.38 -14.06
CA ASN A 42 5.57 -5.51 -13.77
C ASN A 42 5.24 -6.70 -12.87
N ARG A 43 6.04 -7.77 -12.96
CA ARG A 43 5.87 -8.94 -12.12
C ARG A 43 6.38 -8.70 -10.69
N PHE A 44 7.48 -7.97 -10.52
CA PHE A 44 8.02 -7.63 -9.21
C PHE A 44 7.09 -6.71 -8.40
N ILE A 45 6.44 -5.75 -9.06
CA ILE A 45 5.59 -4.74 -8.40
C ILE A 45 4.19 -5.25 -8.02
N GLY A 46 3.80 -6.46 -8.46
CA GLY A 46 2.52 -7.10 -8.10
C GLY A 46 1.25 -6.36 -8.56
N ARG A 47 1.37 -5.29 -9.37
CA ARG A 47 0.28 -4.51 -9.97
C ARG A 47 0.59 -4.23 -11.44
N ARG A 48 -0.43 -4.14 -12.31
CA ARG A 48 -0.26 -3.61 -13.68
C ARG A 48 -0.15 -2.08 -13.62
N GLN A 49 1.00 -1.55 -13.23
CA GLN A 49 1.26 -0.10 -13.19
C GLN A 49 2.27 0.38 -14.25
N ALA A 50 3.13 -0.49 -14.79
CA ALA A 50 3.88 -0.12 -15.99
C ALA A 50 2.97 -0.32 -17.21
N VAL A 51 2.42 0.78 -17.70
CA VAL A 51 1.69 0.82 -18.98
C VAL A 51 2.61 0.26 -20.07
N VAL A 52 2.29 -0.95 -20.53
CA VAL A 52 2.77 -1.48 -21.81
C VAL A 52 1.95 -0.78 -22.89
N GLU A 53 2.39 0.41 -23.29
CA GLU A 53 1.99 1.00 -24.56
C GLU A 53 3.21 0.99 -25.47
N ASP A 54 3.20 0.09 -26.45
CA ASP A 54 4.06 0.14 -27.63
C ASP A 54 3.60 1.28 -28.54
N LYS A 55 3.82 2.53 -28.11
CA LYS A 55 3.66 3.72 -28.95
C LYS A 55 5.02 4.42 -29.14
N PRO A 56 5.56 4.45 -30.37
CA PRO A 56 6.80 5.16 -30.65
C PRO A 56 6.63 6.67 -30.39
N GLY A 57 7.54 7.29 -29.64
CA GLY A 57 7.69 8.76 -29.61
C GLY A 57 7.57 9.48 -28.26
N VAL A 58 7.70 8.82 -27.10
CA VAL A 58 7.67 9.53 -25.81
C VAL A 58 8.89 9.16 -24.96
N THR A 59 9.80 10.12 -24.79
CA THR A 59 10.89 10.08 -23.80
C THR A 59 10.30 9.91 -22.41
N ARG A 60 10.54 8.76 -21.77
CA ARG A 60 10.17 8.51 -20.37
C ARG A 60 11.43 8.57 -19.50
N ASP A 61 11.47 9.58 -18.64
CA ASP A 61 12.39 9.64 -17.51
C ASP A 61 12.24 8.40 -16.61
N ARG A 62 13.34 8.07 -15.91
CA ARG A 62 13.54 6.87 -15.09
C ARG A 62 12.34 6.61 -14.18
N VAL A 63 11.72 5.43 -14.32
CA VAL A 63 10.59 5.06 -13.47
C VAL A 63 11.07 4.10 -12.39
N ALA A 64 11.04 4.59 -11.15
CA ALA A 64 11.27 3.80 -9.95
C ALA A 64 9.93 3.30 -9.41
N TYR A 65 9.88 2.03 -9.01
CA TYR A 65 8.69 1.40 -8.45
C TYR A 65 9.01 0.73 -7.12
N ASP A 66 8.11 0.86 -6.14
CA ASP A 66 8.21 0.08 -4.91
C ASP A 66 7.79 -1.37 -5.16
N ALA A 67 8.62 -2.31 -4.72
CA ALA A 67 8.35 -3.73 -4.74
C ALA A 67 8.42 -4.32 -3.33
N TYR A 68 7.64 -5.37 -3.10
CA TYR A 68 7.57 -6.04 -1.81
C TYR A 68 7.55 -7.56 -2.02
N TRP A 69 8.50 -8.26 -1.42
CA TRP A 69 8.61 -9.71 -1.47
C TRP A 69 9.07 -10.25 -0.11
N ASN A 70 8.47 -11.35 0.36
CA ASN A 70 8.86 -12.05 1.59
C ASN A 70 9.14 -11.14 2.82
N GLY A 71 8.35 -10.09 3.01
CA GLY A 71 8.50 -9.20 4.17
C GLY A 71 9.47 -8.02 3.96
N ARG A 72 10.13 -7.94 2.81
CA ARG A 72 11.14 -6.92 2.51
C ARG A 72 10.67 -6.00 1.39
N GLN A 73 10.83 -4.70 1.60
CA GLN A 73 10.61 -3.66 0.59
C GLN A 73 11.92 -3.30 -0.09
N PHE A 74 11.87 -3.08 -1.40
CA PHE A 74 12.99 -2.62 -2.21
C PHE A 74 12.45 -1.79 -3.39
N THR A 75 13.29 -0.93 -3.95
CA THR A 75 12.92 -0.08 -5.09
C THR A 75 13.46 -0.70 -6.37
N VAL A 76 12.59 -0.92 -7.36
CA VAL A 76 12.97 -1.42 -8.69
C VAL A 76 13.07 -0.26 -9.66
N VAL A 77 14.22 -0.11 -10.31
CA VAL A 77 14.43 0.91 -11.35
C VAL A 77 14.43 0.22 -12.71
N ASP A 78 13.45 0.53 -13.55
CA ASP A 78 13.46 0.14 -14.96
C ASP A 78 14.30 1.16 -15.74
N THR A 79 15.33 0.66 -16.41
CA THR A 79 16.18 1.50 -17.24
C THR A 79 15.47 2.01 -18.49
N GLY A 80 14.31 1.44 -18.85
CA GLY A 80 13.59 1.76 -20.09
C GLY A 80 14.33 1.24 -21.32
N GLY A 81 13.67 1.18 -22.47
CA GLY A 81 14.34 0.94 -23.75
C GLY A 81 14.02 2.10 -24.67
N TRP A 82 15.02 2.83 -25.17
CA TRP A 82 14.79 3.67 -26.33
C TRP A 82 15.97 3.66 -27.30
N GLU A 83 15.59 3.73 -28.58
CA GLU A 83 16.42 3.46 -29.75
C GLU A 83 17.57 4.46 -29.87
N PRO A 84 18.82 4.00 -29.98
CA PRO A 84 19.89 4.89 -30.38
C PRO A 84 19.76 5.17 -31.88
N ASP A 85 19.77 6.45 -32.23
CA ASP A 85 20.03 6.89 -33.59
C ASP A 85 21.29 6.19 -34.10
N ALA A 86 21.17 5.65 -35.31
CA ALA A 86 22.12 4.72 -35.88
C ALA A 86 23.54 5.28 -35.88
N LYS A 87 24.40 4.72 -35.04
CA LYS A 87 25.84 4.47 -35.30
C LYS A 87 26.54 3.61 -34.25
N ASP A 88 26.03 3.50 -33.01
CA ASP A 88 26.69 2.65 -31.99
C ASP A 88 25.75 2.10 -30.89
N ARG A 89 25.08 0.97 -31.18
CA ARG A 89 24.09 0.34 -30.29
C ARG A 89 24.69 -0.20 -28.99
N ALA A 90 25.92 -0.72 -29.04
CA ALA A 90 26.60 -1.28 -27.87
C ALA A 90 26.97 -0.20 -26.87
N ALA A 91 27.49 0.95 -27.35
CA ALA A 91 27.88 2.06 -26.49
C ALA A 91 26.68 2.71 -25.78
N ALA A 92 25.51 2.76 -26.42
CA ALA A 92 24.29 3.29 -25.82
C ALA A 92 23.76 2.40 -24.67
N VAL A 93 23.74 1.08 -24.87
CA VAL A 93 23.34 0.11 -23.84
C VAL A 93 24.31 0.14 -22.65
N ALA A 94 25.62 0.23 -22.93
CA ALA A 94 26.64 0.32 -21.89
C ALA A 94 26.49 1.56 -21.00
N ARG A 95 26.28 2.76 -21.58
CA ARG A 95 26.07 4.00 -20.82
C ARG A 95 24.79 3.97 -19.98
N GLN A 96 23.72 3.40 -20.52
CA GLN A 96 22.46 3.27 -19.79
C GLN A 96 22.59 2.34 -18.58
N ALA A 97 23.27 1.21 -18.81
CA ALA A 97 23.58 0.27 -17.77
C ALA A 97 24.48 0.91 -16.70
N GLU A 98 25.49 1.70 -17.08
CA GLU A 98 26.41 2.38 -16.16
C GLU A 98 25.67 3.30 -15.16
N ILE A 99 24.76 4.13 -15.67
CA ILE A 99 24.00 5.06 -14.82
C ILE A 99 23.03 4.34 -13.89
N ALA A 100 22.41 3.25 -14.35
CA ALA A 100 21.50 2.45 -13.53
C ALA A 100 22.23 1.68 -12.43
N VAL A 101 23.44 1.22 -12.76
CA VAL A 101 24.31 0.49 -11.87
C VAL A 101 24.83 1.41 -10.78
N GLU A 102 25.18 2.67 -11.06
CA GLU A 102 25.77 3.61 -10.09
C GLU A 102 24.93 3.77 -8.81
N THR A 103 23.60 3.81 -8.92
CA THR A 103 22.69 3.99 -7.77
C THR A 103 22.08 2.69 -7.24
N ALA A 104 22.33 1.55 -7.88
CA ALA A 104 21.77 0.25 -7.48
C ALA A 104 22.56 -0.42 -6.36
N ASP A 105 21.90 -1.18 -5.50
CA ASP A 105 22.56 -2.11 -4.58
C ASP A 105 22.76 -3.48 -5.23
N VAL A 106 21.85 -3.88 -6.12
CA VAL A 106 21.92 -5.11 -6.92
C VAL A 106 21.46 -4.84 -8.34
N VAL A 107 22.10 -5.51 -9.30
CA VAL A 107 21.75 -5.40 -10.72
C VAL A 107 21.16 -6.72 -11.20
N VAL A 108 19.97 -6.67 -11.78
CA VAL A 108 19.33 -7.78 -12.47
C VAL A 108 19.58 -7.62 -13.96
N PHE A 109 20.53 -8.40 -14.49
CA PHE A 109 20.91 -8.36 -15.90
C PHE A 109 20.10 -9.38 -16.71
N VAL A 110 19.19 -8.91 -17.55
CA VAL A 110 18.21 -9.71 -18.27
C VAL A 110 18.67 -9.96 -19.71
N VAL A 111 18.80 -11.23 -20.06
CA VAL A 111 19.09 -11.73 -21.41
C VAL A 111 17.91 -12.56 -21.91
N ASP A 112 17.68 -12.57 -23.23
CA ASP A 112 16.69 -13.43 -23.84
C ASP A 112 17.27 -14.84 -24.07
N ALA A 113 16.75 -15.84 -23.35
CA ALA A 113 17.22 -17.21 -23.43
C ALA A 113 17.03 -17.85 -24.81
N THR A 114 16.05 -17.39 -25.59
CA THR A 114 15.78 -17.92 -26.95
C THR A 114 16.77 -17.43 -28.00
N VAL A 115 17.47 -16.34 -27.71
CA VAL A 115 18.48 -15.74 -28.61
C VAL A 115 19.89 -16.10 -28.15
N GLY A 116 20.10 -16.25 -26.84
CA GLY A 116 21.43 -16.42 -26.25
C GLY A 116 22.19 -15.10 -26.09
N ALA A 117 23.47 -15.21 -25.73
CA ALA A 117 24.38 -14.08 -25.55
C ALA A 117 24.69 -13.39 -26.89
N THR A 118 24.69 -12.05 -26.89
CA THR A 118 25.04 -11.23 -28.05
C THR A 118 26.20 -10.27 -27.74
N ASP A 119 26.84 -9.71 -28.76
CA ASP A 119 27.91 -8.70 -28.60
C ASP A 119 27.48 -7.50 -27.75
N VAL A 120 26.19 -7.14 -27.80
CA VAL A 120 25.60 -6.07 -26.98
C VAL A 120 25.54 -6.48 -25.51
N ASP A 121 25.21 -7.74 -25.25
CA ASP A 121 25.18 -8.28 -23.89
C ASP A 121 26.62 -8.35 -23.33
N GLU A 122 27.60 -8.81 -24.13
CA GLU A 122 29.02 -8.85 -23.74
C GLU A 122 29.59 -7.45 -23.41
N ALA A 123 29.20 -6.43 -24.17
CA ALA A 123 29.58 -5.04 -23.88
C ALA A 123 29.02 -4.58 -22.52
N ALA A 124 27.76 -4.91 -22.22
CA ALA A 124 27.17 -4.61 -20.91
C ALA A 124 27.85 -5.39 -19.78
N VAL A 125 28.18 -6.68 -19.99
CA VAL A 125 28.91 -7.51 -19.02
C VAL A 125 30.24 -6.90 -18.61
N ARG A 126 31.03 -6.37 -19.57
CA ARG A 126 32.32 -5.72 -19.27
C ARG A 126 32.16 -4.56 -18.29
N MET A 127 31.15 -3.72 -18.52
CA MET A 127 30.85 -2.60 -17.63
C MET A 127 30.32 -3.11 -16.26
N LEU A 128 29.39 -4.06 -16.26
CA LEU A 128 28.83 -4.63 -15.04
C LEU A 128 29.92 -5.23 -14.13
N ARG A 129 30.90 -5.93 -14.70
CA ARG A 129 32.06 -6.43 -13.95
C ARG A 129 32.93 -5.31 -13.37
N ALA A 130 33.11 -4.22 -14.11
CA ALA A 130 33.89 -3.06 -13.63
C ALA A 130 33.21 -2.36 -12.44
N SER A 131 31.88 -2.41 -12.35
CA SER A 131 31.10 -1.77 -11.28
C SER A 131 31.26 -2.39 -9.88
N ARG A 132 31.75 -3.65 -9.81
CA ARG A 132 31.87 -4.45 -8.57
C ARG A 132 30.57 -4.65 -7.77
N LYS A 133 29.41 -4.31 -8.33
CA LYS A 133 28.12 -4.54 -7.69
C LYS A 133 27.69 -6.01 -7.84
N PRO A 134 26.89 -6.57 -6.92
CA PRO A 134 26.27 -7.87 -7.12
C PRO A 134 25.39 -7.86 -8.37
N VAL A 135 25.62 -8.81 -9.27
CA VAL A 135 24.86 -8.96 -10.53
C VAL A 135 24.19 -10.33 -10.53
N ILE A 136 22.88 -10.35 -10.79
CA ILE A 136 22.10 -11.57 -11.00
C ILE A 136 21.80 -11.67 -12.49
N LEU A 137 22.31 -12.72 -13.14
CA LEU A 137 22.04 -13.02 -14.54
C LEU A 137 20.68 -13.70 -14.67
N VAL A 138 19.79 -13.13 -15.48
CA VAL A 138 18.44 -13.66 -15.73
C VAL A 138 18.31 -14.07 -17.18
N ALA A 139 17.99 -15.34 -17.41
CA ALA A 139 17.66 -15.89 -18.72
C ALA A 139 16.13 -15.85 -18.91
N ASN A 140 15.63 -14.74 -19.44
CA ASN A 140 14.19 -14.52 -19.60
C ASN A 140 13.64 -15.22 -20.85
N LYS A 141 12.32 -15.40 -20.91
CA LYS A 141 11.59 -16.19 -21.93
C LYS A 141 11.86 -17.70 -21.88
N ALA A 142 12.26 -18.22 -20.72
CA ALA A 142 12.33 -19.65 -20.45
C ALA A 142 10.92 -20.26 -20.29
N ASP A 143 10.17 -20.29 -21.39
CA ASP A 143 8.75 -20.65 -21.41
C ASP A 143 8.50 -22.16 -21.37
N ASN A 144 9.54 -22.97 -21.60
CA ASN A 144 9.52 -24.43 -21.50
C ASN A 144 10.86 -25.00 -21.00
N ASN A 145 10.89 -26.28 -20.64
CA ASN A 145 12.07 -26.95 -20.09
C ASN A 145 13.26 -27.02 -21.06
N ALA A 146 13.03 -26.99 -22.39
CA ALA A 146 14.11 -27.03 -23.35
C ALA A 146 14.90 -25.72 -23.33
N ILE A 147 14.21 -24.58 -23.29
CA ILE A 147 14.82 -23.25 -23.19
C ILE A 147 15.54 -23.06 -21.83
N GLU A 148 15.01 -23.66 -20.76
CA GLU A 148 15.68 -23.69 -19.44
C GLU A 148 17.04 -24.40 -19.49
N VAL A 149 17.14 -25.50 -20.25
CA VAL A 149 18.42 -26.17 -20.49
C VAL A 149 19.31 -25.33 -21.40
N GLU A 150 18.78 -24.67 -22.43
CA GLU A 150 19.56 -23.79 -23.32
C GLU A 150 20.11 -22.55 -22.61
N ALA A 151 19.42 -22.07 -21.57
CA ALA A 151 19.90 -20.99 -20.72
C ALA A 151 21.27 -21.32 -20.07
N THR A 152 21.65 -22.60 -19.99
CA THR A 152 22.98 -23.00 -19.49
C THR A 152 24.14 -22.46 -20.34
N SER A 153 23.91 -22.15 -21.62
CA SER A 153 24.90 -21.52 -22.48
C SER A 153 25.33 -20.13 -22.00
N LEU A 154 24.49 -19.44 -21.23
CA LEU A 154 24.73 -18.07 -20.73
C LEU A 154 25.76 -18.01 -19.60
N TRP A 155 26.17 -19.15 -19.03
CA TRP A 155 27.33 -19.20 -18.12
C TRP A 155 28.60 -18.63 -18.75
N SER A 156 28.71 -18.68 -20.09
CA SER A 156 29.81 -18.09 -20.85
C SER A 156 29.98 -16.58 -20.63
N LEU A 157 28.91 -15.86 -20.27
CA LEU A 157 28.96 -14.45 -19.87
C LEU A 157 29.72 -14.23 -18.55
N GLY A 158 29.92 -15.29 -17.76
CA GLY A 158 30.67 -15.32 -16.51
C GLY A 158 30.18 -14.28 -15.50
N LEU A 159 28.86 -14.21 -15.31
CA LEU A 159 28.18 -13.43 -14.27
C LEU A 159 27.58 -14.34 -13.17
N GLY A 160 28.00 -15.62 -13.12
CA GLY A 160 27.43 -16.63 -12.23
C GLY A 160 26.36 -17.48 -12.91
N GLU A 161 25.62 -18.23 -12.10
CA GLU A 161 24.54 -19.12 -12.56
C GLU A 161 23.35 -18.30 -13.11
N PRO A 162 22.97 -18.47 -14.40
CA PRO A 162 21.81 -17.83 -14.99
C PRO A 162 20.53 -18.37 -14.35
N GLN A 163 19.66 -17.45 -13.92
CA GLN A 163 18.34 -17.74 -13.37
C GLN A 163 17.32 -17.82 -14.52
N PRO A 164 16.79 -19.01 -14.87
CA PRO A 164 15.82 -19.16 -15.94
C PRO A 164 14.45 -18.65 -15.50
N VAL A 165 13.90 -17.68 -16.24
CA VAL A 165 12.64 -17.02 -15.89
C VAL A 165 11.74 -16.89 -17.12
N SER A 166 10.44 -17.10 -16.92
CA SER A 166 9.44 -16.61 -17.85
C SER A 166 8.73 -15.42 -17.22
N ALA A 167 9.12 -14.20 -17.59
CA ALA A 167 8.43 -13.01 -17.09
C ALA A 167 6.96 -12.97 -17.54
N LEU A 168 6.64 -13.55 -18.71
CA LEU A 168 5.27 -13.59 -19.22
C LEU A 168 4.40 -14.59 -18.46
N HIS A 169 4.88 -15.81 -18.21
CA HIS A 169 4.09 -16.88 -17.60
C HIS A 169 4.33 -17.04 -16.09
N GLY A 170 5.40 -16.47 -15.55
CA GLY A 170 5.72 -16.42 -14.13
C GLY A 170 6.61 -17.53 -13.58
N ARG A 171 7.08 -18.42 -14.45
CA ARG A 171 8.05 -19.46 -14.07
C ARG A 171 9.35 -18.82 -13.58
N GLY A 172 9.92 -19.35 -12.49
CA GLY A 172 11.21 -18.92 -11.91
C GLY A 172 11.21 -17.52 -11.25
N SER A 173 10.13 -16.76 -11.36
CA SER A 173 10.10 -15.37 -10.85
C SER A 173 10.15 -15.26 -9.31
N GLY A 174 9.63 -16.25 -8.58
CA GLY A 174 9.72 -16.30 -7.12
C GLY A 174 11.15 -16.59 -6.65
N ASP A 175 11.79 -17.60 -7.25
CA ASP A 175 13.17 -17.97 -6.95
C ASP A 175 14.14 -16.82 -7.29
N LEU A 176 13.89 -16.10 -8.40
CA LEU A 176 14.61 -14.87 -8.73
C LEU A 176 14.43 -13.78 -7.67
N LEU A 177 13.21 -13.57 -7.18
CA LEU A 177 12.95 -12.58 -6.13
C LEU A 177 13.63 -12.96 -4.80
N ASP A 178 13.69 -14.24 -4.46
CA ASP A 178 14.44 -14.73 -3.30
C ASP A 178 15.95 -14.50 -3.47
N ALA A 179 16.50 -14.75 -4.66
CA ALA A 179 17.90 -14.47 -4.98
C ALA A 179 18.21 -12.96 -4.92
N ILE A 180 17.29 -12.10 -5.39
CA ILE A 180 17.41 -10.64 -5.28
C ILE A 180 17.46 -10.24 -3.81
N LEU A 181 16.56 -10.75 -2.97
CA LEU A 181 16.55 -10.43 -1.54
C LEU A 181 17.84 -10.89 -0.84
N ALA A 182 18.40 -12.04 -1.21
CA ALA A 182 19.66 -12.53 -0.66
C ALA A 182 20.86 -11.66 -1.07
N ALA A 183 20.79 -10.97 -2.21
CA ALA A 183 21.88 -10.15 -2.75
C ALA A 183 21.84 -8.68 -2.33
N ILE A 184 20.66 -8.14 -1.99
CA ILE A 184 20.55 -6.75 -1.49
C ILE A 184 20.99 -6.67 -0.02
N PRO A 185 21.62 -5.55 0.41
CA PRO A 185 21.92 -5.31 1.82
C PRO A 185 20.69 -5.58 2.67
N GLU A 186 20.86 -6.18 3.85
CA GLU A 186 19.76 -6.29 4.81
C GLU A 186 19.19 -4.88 4.99
N ALA A 187 17.94 -4.70 4.57
CA ALA A 187 17.28 -3.43 4.80
C ALA A 187 17.27 -3.27 6.33
N PRO A 188 17.60 -2.09 6.88
CA PRO A 188 17.38 -1.88 8.30
C PRO A 188 15.94 -2.32 8.60
N ALA A 189 15.78 -3.17 9.62
CA ALA A 189 14.46 -3.53 10.14
C ALA A 189 13.67 -2.22 10.22
N ILE A 190 12.44 -2.19 9.65
CA ILE A 190 11.61 -0.99 9.53
C ILE A 190 11.75 -0.18 10.82
N VAL A 191 12.61 0.84 10.80
CA VAL A 191 12.65 1.81 11.85
C VAL A 191 11.46 2.67 11.50
N GLU A 192 10.34 2.46 12.18
CA GLU A 192 9.10 3.25 12.06
C GLU A 192 9.31 4.74 12.41
N ASP A 193 10.56 5.17 12.63
CA ASP A 193 10.96 6.42 13.25
C ASP A 193 11.62 7.41 12.28
N ARG A 194 11.30 7.33 10.99
CA ARG A 194 11.26 8.59 10.23
C ARG A 194 9.93 9.25 10.56
N PRO A 195 9.89 10.56 10.85
CA PRO A 195 8.61 11.25 10.93
C PRO A 195 7.91 11.11 9.58
N ARG A 196 6.95 10.17 9.50
CA ARG A 196 5.93 10.20 8.45
C ARG A 196 5.31 11.58 8.57
N GLY A 197 5.16 12.28 7.44
CA GLY A 197 4.39 13.51 7.42
C GLY A 197 3.00 13.30 8.04
N PRO A 198 2.28 14.38 8.35
CA PRO A 198 0.94 14.32 8.91
C PRO A 198 0.06 13.25 8.26
N ARG A 199 -0.59 12.40 9.08
CA ARG A 199 -1.44 11.31 8.58
C ARG A 199 -2.54 11.88 7.68
N ARG A 200 -2.82 11.19 6.57
CA ARG A 200 -3.74 11.70 5.53
C ARG A 200 -5.18 11.28 5.80
N VAL A 201 -6.07 12.27 5.86
CA VAL A 201 -7.49 12.09 6.18
C VAL A 201 -8.36 12.61 5.04
N ALA A 202 -9.31 11.81 4.57
CA ALA A 202 -10.37 12.27 3.68
C ALA A 202 -11.62 12.63 4.51
N LEU A 203 -12.16 13.85 4.35
CA LEU A 203 -13.46 14.21 4.92
C LEU A 203 -14.53 14.16 3.82
N VAL A 204 -15.31 13.08 3.83
CA VAL A 204 -16.32 12.79 2.79
C VAL A 204 -17.73 12.76 3.37
N GLY A 205 -18.73 12.91 2.51
CA GLY A 205 -20.13 13.04 2.91
C GLY A 205 -20.96 13.75 1.85
N ARG A 206 -22.27 13.57 1.88
CA ARG A 206 -23.20 14.28 0.96
C ARG A 206 -23.11 15.80 1.05
N PRO A 207 -23.61 16.55 0.05
CA PRO A 207 -23.80 18.00 0.19
C PRO A 207 -24.55 18.34 1.49
N ASN A 208 -24.22 19.48 2.12
CA ASN A 208 -24.92 20.04 3.28
C ASN A 208 -24.93 19.23 4.60
N VAL A 209 -24.26 18.07 4.66
CA VAL A 209 -24.09 17.29 5.91
C VAL A 209 -23.18 17.96 6.95
N GLY A 210 -22.56 19.10 6.61
CA GLY A 210 -21.74 19.91 7.53
C GLY A 210 -20.22 19.70 7.44
N LYS A 211 -19.70 19.19 6.32
CA LYS A 211 -18.25 18.99 6.11
C LYS A 211 -17.43 20.27 6.30
N SER A 212 -17.83 21.36 5.67
CA SER A 212 -17.13 22.65 5.78
C SER A 212 -17.22 23.22 7.20
N SER A 213 -18.38 23.07 7.86
CA SER A 213 -18.54 23.44 9.27
C SER A 213 -17.61 22.65 10.18
N LEU A 214 -17.49 21.33 9.95
CA LEU A 214 -16.59 20.48 10.73
C LEU A 214 -15.13 20.84 10.49
N LEU A 215 -14.71 21.01 9.23
CA LEU A 215 -13.35 21.41 8.89
C LEU A 215 -12.98 22.76 9.51
N ASN A 216 -13.88 23.75 9.45
CA ASN A 216 -13.68 25.05 10.07
C ASN A 216 -13.59 24.95 11.60
N LYS A 217 -14.41 24.07 12.21
CA LYS A 217 -14.38 23.85 13.66
C LYS A 217 -13.06 23.23 14.10
N LEU A 218 -12.60 22.20 13.37
CA LEU A 218 -11.29 21.56 13.58
C LEU A 218 -10.12 22.54 13.35
N SER A 219 -10.20 23.38 12.30
CA SER A 219 -9.16 24.37 12.00
C SER A 219 -9.17 25.59 12.95
N GLY A 220 -10.29 25.82 13.64
CA GLY A 220 -10.50 26.99 14.47
C GLY A 220 -10.09 26.82 15.93
N GLU A 221 -9.93 25.58 16.41
CA GLU A 221 -9.56 25.29 17.81
C GLU A 221 -8.06 25.45 18.06
N GLU A 222 -7.21 25.34 17.05
CA GLU A 222 -5.77 25.68 17.15
C GLU A 222 -5.31 26.38 15.88
N ARG A 223 -5.41 27.73 15.86
CA ARG A 223 -4.72 28.55 14.86
C ARG A 223 -3.21 28.49 15.11
N SER A 224 -2.58 27.42 14.64
CA SER A 224 -1.26 27.54 14.05
C SER A 224 -1.41 27.13 12.60
N VAL A 225 -1.36 28.10 11.70
CA VAL A 225 -0.97 27.81 10.32
C VAL A 225 0.46 27.31 10.47
N VAL A 226 0.65 25.99 10.50
CA VAL A 226 1.99 25.42 10.46
C VAL A 226 2.44 25.57 9.02
N ASP A 227 2.94 26.76 8.69
CA ASP A 227 3.66 26.97 7.46
C ASP A 227 4.87 26.03 7.49
N SER A 228 4.83 25.02 6.62
CA SER A 228 5.88 24.03 6.40
C SER A 228 6.28 23.17 7.61
N VAL A 229 5.61 22.03 7.78
CA VAL A 229 6.24 20.89 8.47
C VAL A 229 7.40 20.43 7.56
N ALA A 230 8.65 20.54 8.05
CA ALA A 230 9.84 20.15 7.31
C ALA A 230 9.71 18.70 6.78
N GLY A 231 10.00 18.49 5.49
CA GLY A 231 9.95 17.17 4.86
C GLY A 231 8.60 16.77 4.22
N THR A 232 7.65 17.69 4.06
CA THR A 232 6.37 17.39 3.39
C THR A 232 6.17 18.18 2.09
N THR A 233 5.94 17.48 0.97
CA THR A 233 5.36 18.09 -0.24
C THR A 233 3.85 18.08 -0.09
N VAL A 234 3.29 19.14 0.51
CA VAL A 234 1.84 19.32 0.61
C VAL A 234 1.33 19.81 -0.74
N ASP A 235 0.34 19.12 -1.31
CA ASP A 235 -0.34 19.60 -2.51
C ASP A 235 -1.07 20.92 -2.16
N PRO A 236 -0.98 22.00 -2.96
CA PRO A 236 -1.67 23.27 -2.69
C PRO A 236 -3.19 23.18 -2.44
N VAL A 237 -3.85 22.04 -2.70
CA VAL A 237 -5.27 21.81 -2.39
C VAL A 237 -5.56 21.14 -1.03
N ASP A 238 -4.54 20.67 -0.33
CA ASP A 238 -4.66 20.00 0.97
C ASP A 238 -4.57 21.01 2.13
N SER A 239 -5.15 20.68 3.28
CA SER A 239 -5.02 21.50 4.50
C SER A 239 -4.38 20.70 5.62
N LEU A 240 -3.39 21.29 6.29
CA LEU A 240 -2.92 20.81 7.58
C LEU A 240 -3.86 21.32 8.68
N VAL A 241 -4.34 20.40 9.52
CA VAL A 241 -5.27 20.71 10.60
C VAL A 241 -4.81 19.98 11.86
N THR A 242 -4.66 20.72 12.97
CA THR A 242 -4.35 20.12 14.26
C THR A 242 -5.63 19.63 14.92
N VAL A 243 -5.69 18.34 15.26
CA VAL A 243 -6.84 17.72 15.93
C VAL A 243 -6.34 16.91 17.11
N GLY A 244 -6.73 17.32 18.32
CA GLY A 244 -6.30 16.65 19.55
C GLY A 244 -4.78 16.70 19.77
N GLY A 245 -4.14 17.82 19.41
CA GLY A 245 -2.69 18.06 19.57
C GLY A 245 -1.80 17.46 18.48
N GLU A 246 -2.37 16.77 17.48
CA GLU A 246 -1.64 16.15 16.37
C GLU A 246 -1.99 16.82 15.04
N VAL A 247 -1.00 17.00 14.16
CA VAL A 247 -1.23 17.56 12.82
C VAL A 247 -1.69 16.45 11.87
N TRP A 248 -2.80 16.70 11.19
CA TRP A 248 -3.38 15.83 10.17
C TRP A 248 -3.42 16.53 8.81
N GLN A 249 -3.14 15.81 7.73
CA GLN A 249 -3.30 16.32 6.36
C GLN A 249 -4.68 15.95 5.83
N PHE A 250 -5.58 16.92 5.74
CA PHE A 250 -6.87 16.73 5.08
C PHE A 250 -6.71 16.84 3.57
N VAL A 251 -7.05 15.77 2.86
CA VAL A 251 -6.88 15.65 1.42
C VAL A 251 -8.04 16.30 0.66
N ASP A 252 -7.75 17.01 -0.44
CA ASP A 252 -8.71 17.67 -1.34
C ASP A 252 -9.67 18.64 -0.61
N THR A 253 -9.10 19.48 0.25
CA THR A 253 -9.86 20.48 1.02
C THR A 253 -10.32 21.67 0.18
N ALA A 254 -9.70 21.90 -0.98
CA ALA A 254 -10.12 22.95 -1.91
C ALA A 254 -11.60 22.79 -2.34
N GLY A 255 -12.07 21.55 -2.50
CA GLY A 255 -13.49 21.24 -2.75
C GLY A 255 -14.41 21.48 -1.55
N LEU A 256 -13.88 21.43 -0.33
CA LEU A 256 -14.61 21.70 0.91
C LEU A 256 -14.70 23.20 1.23
N ARG A 257 -13.66 23.97 0.91
CA ARG A 257 -13.59 25.43 1.12
C ARG A 257 -14.34 26.24 0.06
N LYS A 258 -14.32 25.82 -1.22
CA LYS A 258 -15.05 26.51 -2.30
C LYS A 258 -16.59 26.42 -2.21
N ARG A 259 -17.14 25.56 -1.34
CA ARG A 259 -18.59 25.35 -1.20
C ARG A 259 -19.32 26.36 -0.28
N ALA A 260 -18.65 27.43 0.14
CA ALA A 260 -19.30 28.53 0.87
C ALA A 260 -20.13 29.48 -0.02
N GLY A 261 -20.22 29.29 -1.33
CA GLY A 261 -21.02 30.22 -2.17
C GLY A 261 -21.39 29.82 -3.60
N GLN A 262 -20.78 28.84 -4.26
CA GLN A 262 -21.12 28.51 -5.66
C GLN A 262 -21.02 27.00 -5.94
N ALA A 263 -22.15 26.37 -6.27
CA ALA A 263 -22.21 25.00 -6.77
C ALA A 263 -22.35 25.02 -8.29
N SER A 264 -21.24 24.96 -9.04
CA SER A 264 -21.29 24.85 -10.50
C SER A 264 -20.22 23.88 -11.04
N GLY A 265 -20.21 22.65 -10.49
CA GLY A 265 -19.51 21.52 -11.10
C GLY A 265 -20.50 20.40 -11.34
N THR A 266 -20.40 19.71 -12.48
CA THR A 266 -21.26 18.55 -12.76
C THR A 266 -21.04 17.46 -11.69
N GLU A 267 -22.10 16.73 -11.37
CA GLU A 267 -22.12 15.66 -10.36
C GLU A 267 -21.02 14.61 -10.61
N TYR A 268 -20.72 14.36 -11.89
CA TYR A 268 -19.64 13.49 -12.34
C TYR A 268 -18.25 13.90 -11.80
N PHE A 269 -17.87 15.17 -11.92
CA PHE A 269 -16.58 15.67 -11.42
C PHE A 269 -16.53 15.76 -9.88
N ALA A 270 -17.66 15.76 -9.20
CA ALA A 270 -17.72 15.69 -7.74
C ALA A 270 -17.45 14.25 -7.24
N SER A 271 -17.95 13.25 -7.96
CA SER A 271 -17.71 11.83 -7.66
C SER A 271 -16.24 11.44 -7.83
N LEU A 272 -15.63 11.80 -8.97
CA LEU A 272 -14.20 11.51 -9.24
C LEU A 272 -13.26 12.13 -8.21
N ARG A 273 -13.54 13.37 -7.78
CA ARG A 273 -12.77 14.03 -6.71
C ARG A 273 -12.89 13.32 -5.38
N THR A 274 -14.11 12.91 -5.02
CA THR A 274 -14.35 12.16 -3.78
C THR A 274 -13.59 10.84 -3.79
N GLN A 275 -13.58 10.14 -4.92
CA GLN A 275 -12.82 8.89 -5.08
C GLN A 275 -11.31 9.14 -4.95
N ALA A 276 -10.76 10.14 -5.65
CA ALA A 276 -9.34 10.48 -5.57
C ALA A 276 -8.91 10.85 -4.14
N ALA A 277 -9.74 11.61 -3.41
CA ALA A 277 -9.48 11.95 -2.01
C ALA A 277 -9.45 10.71 -1.10
N ILE A 278 -10.38 9.77 -1.29
CA ILE A 278 -10.39 8.48 -0.56
C ILE A 278 -9.14 7.66 -0.91
N GLU A 279 -8.78 7.59 -2.19
CA GLU A 279 -7.61 6.83 -2.65
C GLU A 279 -6.28 7.42 -2.17
N ALA A 280 -6.20 8.73 -1.94
CA ALA A 280 -5.01 9.39 -1.42
C ALA A 280 -4.91 9.37 0.11
N ALA A 281 -6.02 9.15 0.82
CA ALA A 281 -6.07 9.12 2.28
C ALA A 281 -5.67 7.75 2.87
N GLU A 282 -5.35 7.74 4.15
CA GLU A 282 -5.14 6.52 4.94
C GLU A 282 -6.41 6.17 5.72
N VAL A 283 -7.08 7.20 6.23
CA VAL A 283 -8.35 7.12 6.93
C VAL A 283 -9.37 8.08 6.34
N ALA A 284 -10.62 7.64 6.23
CA ALA A 284 -11.73 8.49 5.81
C ALA A 284 -12.70 8.73 6.98
N ILE A 285 -13.07 10.00 7.16
CA ILE A 285 -14.21 10.41 7.98
C ILE A 285 -15.41 10.52 7.05
N VAL A 286 -16.37 9.62 7.19
CA VAL A 286 -17.65 9.70 6.50
C VAL A 286 -18.64 10.44 7.40
N LEU A 287 -18.99 11.67 7.00
CA LEU A 287 -19.90 12.54 7.74
C LEU A 287 -21.34 12.30 7.28
N LEU A 288 -22.18 11.86 8.21
CA LEU A 288 -23.61 11.61 8.01
C LEU A 288 -24.45 12.66 8.74
N ASP A 289 -25.57 13.07 8.16
CA ASP A 289 -26.53 13.94 8.84
C ASP A 289 -27.48 13.10 9.71
N SER A 290 -27.40 13.26 11.03
CA SER A 290 -28.21 12.48 11.98
C SER A 290 -29.68 12.90 12.01
N SER A 291 -29.99 14.12 11.53
CA SER A 291 -31.36 14.65 11.47
C SER A 291 -32.14 14.11 10.27
N GLU A 292 -31.45 13.54 9.28
CA GLU A 292 -32.03 12.96 8.08
C GLU A 292 -31.88 11.43 8.07
N VAL A 293 -32.66 10.76 7.22
CA VAL A 293 -32.53 9.32 6.95
C VAL A 293 -31.22 9.04 6.22
N ILE A 294 -30.54 7.96 6.60
CA ILE A 294 -29.34 7.49 5.88
C ILE A 294 -29.70 7.20 4.41
N SER A 295 -29.15 7.99 3.49
CA SER A 295 -29.49 7.92 2.07
C SER A 295 -28.67 6.86 1.33
N GLU A 296 -29.09 6.52 0.10
CA GLU A 296 -28.27 5.66 -0.77
C GLU A 296 -26.89 6.26 -1.09
N GLN A 297 -26.79 7.59 -1.21
CA GLN A 297 -25.51 8.24 -1.49
C GLN A 297 -24.56 8.14 -0.29
N ASP A 298 -25.08 8.13 0.94
CA ASP A 298 -24.28 7.85 2.14
C ASP A 298 -23.73 6.42 2.11
N GLN A 299 -24.57 5.44 1.74
CA GLN A 299 -24.15 4.04 1.61
C GLN A 299 -23.10 3.84 0.51
N ARG A 300 -23.23 4.55 -0.61
CA ARG A 300 -22.23 4.52 -1.71
C ARG A 300 -20.89 5.08 -1.24
N LEU A 301 -20.88 6.18 -0.48
CA LEU A 301 -19.65 6.74 0.11
C LEU A 301 -18.97 5.75 1.05
N LEU A 302 -19.73 5.12 1.94
CA LEU A 302 -19.20 4.09 2.85
C LEU A 302 -18.62 2.90 2.07
N THR A 303 -19.32 2.45 1.02
CA THR A 303 -18.86 1.34 0.16
C THR A 303 -17.54 1.69 -0.54
N MET A 304 -17.43 2.90 -1.11
CA MET A 304 -16.19 3.34 -1.76
C MET A 304 -14.99 3.36 -0.81
N VAL A 305 -15.17 3.78 0.44
CA VAL A 305 -14.09 3.77 1.45
C VAL A 305 -13.64 2.34 1.76
N VAL A 306 -14.58 1.42 1.94
CA VAL A 306 -14.29 0.01 2.23
C VAL A 306 -13.62 -0.68 1.05
N GLU A 307 -14.09 -0.44 -0.18
CA GLU A 307 -13.51 -1.00 -1.41
C GLU A 307 -12.10 -0.46 -1.68
N ALA A 308 -11.85 0.82 -1.37
CA ALA A 308 -10.51 1.40 -1.41
C ALA A 308 -9.58 0.85 -0.31
N GLY A 309 -10.12 0.06 0.63
CA GLY A 309 -9.36 -0.56 1.71
C GLY A 309 -8.83 0.45 2.72
N ARG A 310 -9.50 1.59 2.90
CA ARG A 310 -9.08 2.64 3.84
C ARG A 310 -9.69 2.44 5.22
N ALA A 311 -9.01 2.93 6.25
CA ALA A 311 -9.60 3.02 7.59
C ALA A 311 -10.84 3.93 7.54
N LEU A 312 -11.84 3.64 8.37
CA LEU A 312 -13.15 4.28 8.33
C LEU A 312 -13.59 4.71 9.73
N VAL A 313 -13.90 5.99 9.85
CA VAL A 313 -14.62 6.58 10.98
C VAL A 313 -15.93 7.19 10.47
N ILE A 314 -17.06 6.80 11.07
CA ILE A 314 -18.37 7.34 10.77
C ILE A 314 -18.69 8.42 11.80
N ALA A 315 -18.90 9.65 11.33
CA ALA A 315 -19.27 10.77 12.17
C ALA A 315 -20.73 11.16 11.90
N PHE A 316 -21.61 10.90 12.87
CA PHE A 316 -23.01 11.30 12.89
C PHE A 316 -23.10 12.77 13.33
N ASN A 317 -23.13 13.67 12.36
CA ASN A 317 -23.16 15.11 12.56
C ASN A 317 -24.57 15.65 12.80
N LYS A 318 -24.66 16.92 13.24
CA LYS A 318 -25.90 17.60 13.63
C LYS A 318 -26.62 16.90 14.78
N TRP A 319 -25.87 16.28 15.69
CA TRP A 319 -26.43 15.60 16.86
C TRP A 319 -27.20 16.54 17.79
N ASP A 320 -26.97 17.85 17.70
CA ASP A 320 -27.76 18.89 18.39
C ASP A 320 -29.22 18.96 17.92
N LEU A 321 -29.55 18.38 16.77
CA LEU A 321 -30.91 18.34 16.21
C LEU A 321 -31.64 17.01 16.45
N VAL A 322 -30.99 16.04 17.11
CA VAL A 322 -31.54 14.69 17.30
C VAL A 322 -32.31 14.62 18.62
N ASP A 323 -33.64 14.46 18.52
CA ASP A 323 -34.51 14.18 19.65
C ASP A 323 -34.65 12.66 19.94
N ALA A 324 -35.48 12.32 20.93
CA ALA A 324 -35.66 10.92 21.36
C ALA A 324 -36.25 10.03 20.25
N ASP A 325 -37.21 10.57 19.49
CA ASP A 325 -37.87 9.83 18.42
C ASP A 325 -36.92 9.61 17.25
N ARG A 326 -36.23 10.67 16.78
CA ARG A 326 -35.24 10.56 15.71
C ARG A 326 -34.12 9.60 16.09
N ARG A 327 -33.67 9.61 17.34
CA ARG A 327 -32.65 8.66 17.83
C ARG A 327 -33.11 7.22 17.69
N TRP A 328 -34.35 6.91 18.05
CA TRP A 328 -34.90 5.55 17.93
C TRP A 328 -34.93 5.08 16.46
N TYR A 329 -35.38 5.95 15.54
CA TYR A 329 -35.38 5.62 14.11
C TYR A 329 -33.96 5.47 13.55
N LEU A 330 -33.04 6.35 13.94
CA LEU A 330 -31.65 6.29 13.50
C LEU A 330 -30.96 5.00 13.97
N ASP A 331 -31.21 4.53 15.20
CA ASP A 331 -30.66 3.26 15.68
C ASP A 331 -31.12 2.08 14.80
N LYS A 332 -32.38 2.09 14.34
CA LYS A 332 -32.92 1.09 13.40
C LYS A 332 -32.36 1.21 11.99
N GLU A 333 -32.12 2.43 11.50
CA GLU A 333 -31.43 2.66 10.24
C GLU A 333 -29.99 2.14 10.30
N ILE A 334 -29.27 2.39 11.39
CA ILE A 334 -27.91 1.89 11.61
C ILE A 334 -27.88 0.36 11.58
N GLU A 335 -28.78 -0.31 12.31
CA GLU A 335 -28.90 -1.78 12.32
C GLU A 335 -29.15 -2.36 10.91
N ARG A 336 -29.91 -1.65 10.07
CA ARG A 336 -30.31 -2.13 8.74
C ARG A 336 -29.27 -1.81 7.67
N GLU A 337 -28.84 -0.56 7.57
CA GLU A 337 -28.01 -0.03 6.49
C GLU A 337 -26.51 -0.26 6.74
N LEU A 338 -26.06 -0.22 8.00
CA LEU A 338 -24.63 -0.32 8.35
C LEU A 338 -24.20 -1.73 8.79
N LYS A 339 -25.08 -2.73 8.65
CA LYS A 339 -24.85 -4.13 9.07
C LYS A 339 -23.59 -4.80 8.50
N ARG A 340 -23.07 -4.29 7.37
CA ARG A 340 -21.86 -4.82 6.72
C ARG A 340 -20.56 -4.25 7.29
N ILE A 341 -20.66 -3.15 8.02
CA ILE A 341 -19.51 -2.44 8.60
C ILE A 341 -19.69 -2.19 10.11
N PRO A 342 -20.10 -3.20 10.90
CA PRO A 342 -20.29 -3.02 12.35
C PRO A 342 -18.99 -2.68 13.08
N TRP A 343 -17.85 -2.95 12.43
CA TRP A 343 -16.50 -2.65 12.90
C TRP A 343 -16.11 -1.19 12.76
N ALA A 344 -16.84 -0.37 12.00
CA ALA A 344 -16.49 1.04 11.83
C ALA A 344 -16.74 1.82 13.13
N ALA A 345 -15.76 2.64 13.53
CA ALA A 345 -15.91 3.51 14.70
C ALA A 345 -17.01 4.55 14.41
N ARG A 346 -17.92 4.75 15.37
CA ARG A 346 -19.08 5.65 15.24
C ARG A 346 -19.02 6.74 16.30
N ILE A 347 -19.09 7.99 15.86
CA ILE A 347 -19.02 9.16 16.76
C ILE A 347 -20.18 10.09 16.46
N ASN A 348 -20.90 10.48 17.50
CA ASN A 348 -21.97 11.45 17.41
C ASN A 348 -21.40 12.84 17.69
N VAL A 349 -21.44 13.73 16.71
CA VAL A 349 -20.82 15.05 16.75
C VAL A 349 -21.80 16.16 16.39
N SER A 350 -21.47 17.39 16.77
CA SER A 350 -22.13 18.58 16.22
C SER A 350 -21.06 19.58 15.82
N ALA A 351 -20.82 19.70 14.52
CA ALA A 351 -19.89 20.68 13.98
C ALA A 351 -20.28 22.12 14.31
N ARG A 352 -21.58 22.39 14.51
CA ARG A 352 -22.10 23.72 14.87
C ARG A 352 -21.75 24.10 16.30
N THR A 353 -21.97 23.19 17.25
CA THR A 353 -21.76 23.47 18.68
C THR A 353 -20.35 23.11 19.16
N GLY A 354 -19.64 22.28 18.41
CA GLY A 354 -18.36 21.68 18.83
C GLY A 354 -18.49 20.39 19.62
N ARG A 355 -19.72 19.94 19.93
CA ARG A 355 -19.93 18.74 20.76
C ARG A 355 -19.20 17.53 20.17
N ALA A 356 -18.37 16.90 21.00
CA ALA A 356 -17.72 15.62 20.75
C ALA A 356 -16.78 15.60 19.52
N VAL A 357 -16.41 16.77 18.99
CA VAL A 357 -15.47 16.88 17.86
C VAL A 357 -14.07 16.40 18.28
N GLU A 358 -13.69 16.62 19.54
CA GLU A 358 -12.44 16.17 20.14
C GLU A 358 -12.28 14.64 20.13
N LYS A 359 -13.39 13.89 20.07
CA LYS A 359 -13.37 12.42 20.00
C LYS A 359 -12.93 11.87 18.65
N LEU A 360 -12.87 12.72 17.61
CA LEU A 360 -12.40 12.29 16.29
C LEU A 360 -10.93 11.86 16.32
N ALA A 361 -10.04 12.60 16.97
CA ALA A 361 -8.61 12.24 17.06
C ALA A 361 -8.36 10.83 17.62
N PRO A 362 -8.87 10.44 18.81
CA PRO A 362 -8.65 9.10 19.32
C PRO A 362 -9.27 8.01 18.44
N ALA A 363 -10.41 8.27 17.80
CA ALA A 363 -11.03 7.32 16.88
C ALA A 363 -10.20 7.13 15.60
N LEU A 364 -9.66 8.23 15.03
CA LEU A 364 -8.76 8.16 13.88
C LEU A 364 -7.50 7.37 14.21
N ARG A 365 -6.88 7.61 15.38
CA ARG A 365 -5.73 6.85 15.85
C ARG A 365 -6.04 5.37 16.00
N SER A 366 -7.14 5.02 16.65
CA SER A 366 -7.56 3.62 16.83
C SER A 366 -7.80 2.92 15.48
N ALA A 367 -8.48 3.61 14.56
CA ALA A 367 -8.75 3.09 13.23
C ALA A 367 -7.46 2.86 12.42
N LEU A 368 -6.51 3.79 12.48
CA LEU A 368 -5.21 3.66 11.80
C LEU A 368 -4.33 2.58 12.43
N ALA A 369 -4.27 2.51 13.76
CA ALA A 369 -3.55 1.44 14.46
C ALA A 369 -4.08 0.07 14.06
N SER A 370 -5.41 -0.10 14.02
CA SER A 370 -6.08 -1.31 13.52
C SER A 370 -5.77 -1.58 12.03
N TRP A 371 -5.71 -0.54 11.21
CA TRP A 371 -5.42 -0.65 9.77
C TRP A 371 -3.99 -1.07 9.47
N GLU A 372 -3.05 -0.71 10.34
CA GLU A 372 -1.63 -1.07 10.24
C GLU A 372 -1.27 -2.32 11.06
N GLN A 373 -2.21 -2.84 11.85
CA GLN A 373 -1.99 -3.95 12.76
C GLN A 373 -1.50 -5.21 12.03
N ARG A 374 -0.37 -5.75 12.51
CA ARG A 374 0.20 -7.01 12.06
C ARG A 374 0.10 -8.08 13.14
N ILE A 375 -0.49 -9.21 12.79
CA ILE A 375 -0.54 -10.41 13.63
C ILE A 375 0.60 -11.34 13.21
N PRO A 376 1.48 -11.76 14.14
CA PRO A 376 2.49 -12.77 13.87
C PRO A 376 1.89 -14.08 13.32
N THR A 377 2.50 -14.63 12.27
CA THR A 377 2.01 -15.85 11.61
C THR A 377 1.85 -17.03 12.57
N GLY A 378 2.73 -17.15 13.57
CA GLY A 378 2.62 -18.18 14.61
C GLY A 378 1.35 -18.03 15.44
N GLN A 379 1.09 -16.83 15.96
CA GLN A 379 -0.11 -16.52 16.75
C GLN A 379 -1.40 -16.73 15.92
N LEU A 380 -1.42 -16.25 14.68
CA LEU A 380 -2.55 -16.43 13.77
C LEU A 380 -2.88 -17.91 13.52
N ASN A 381 -1.86 -18.75 13.32
CA ASN A 381 -2.07 -20.18 13.05
C ASN A 381 -2.46 -20.98 14.29
N GLN A 382 -1.95 -20.60 15.47
CA GLN A 382 -2.38 -21.20 16.73
C GLN A 382 -3.88 -20.94 16.96
N TRP A 383 -4.30 -19.68 16.83
CA TRP A 383 -5.71 -19.29 16.91
C TRP A 383 -6.58 -20.00 15.87
N LEU A 384 -6.17 -19.98 14.59
CA LEU A 384 -6.95 -20.59 13.51
C LEU A 384 -7.11 -22.10 13.70
N THR A 385 -6.06 -22.77 14.18
CA THR A 385 -6.12 -24.21 14.48
C THR A 385 -7.15 -24.50 15.57
N ALA A 386 -7.11 -23.75 16.67
CA ALA A 386 -8.09 -23.88 17.76
C ALA A 386 -9.52 -23.59 17.27
N LEU A 387 -9.69 -22.55 16.45
CA LEU A 387 -10.99 -22.19 15.88
C LEU A 387 -11.58 -23.30 15.01
N VAL A 388 -10.78 -23.86 14.10
CA VAL A 388 -11.22 -24.91 13.17
C VAL A 388 -11.51 -26.22 13.92
N GLN A 389 -10.78 -26.52 15.01
CA GLN A 389 -11.06 -27.66 15.87
C GLN A 389 -12.40 -27.50 16.61
N ALA A 390 -12.65 -26.33 17.18
CA ALA A 390 -13.89 -26.04 17.90
C ALA A 390 -15.10 -25.93 16.97
N THR A 391 -14.92 -25.42 15.75
CA THR A 391 -15.98 -25.27 14.75
C THR A 391 -15.48 -25.65 13.36
N PRO A 392 -15.49 -26.95 13.00
CA PRO A 392 -15.06 -27.42 11.69
C PRO A 392 -15.91 -26.87 10.55
N HIS A 393 -15.34 -26.82 9.35
CA HIS A 393 -16.07 -26.45 8.13
C HIS A 393 -17.20 -27.49 7.84
N PRO A 394 -18.42 -27.05 7.51
CA PRO A 394 -19.55 -27.95 7.28
C PRO A 394 -19.35 -28.85 6.05
N VAL A 395 -19.66 -30.13 6.19
CA VAL A 395 -19.55 -31.10 5.10
C VAL A 395 -20.71 -30.92 4.11
N ARG A 396 -20.42 -30.62 2.84
CA ARG A 396 -21.38 -30.70 1.73
C ARG A 396 -20.88 -31.65 0.66
N GLY A 397 -21.64 -32.73 0.41
CA GLY A 397 -21.41 -33.63 -0.73
C GLY A 397 -20.15 -34.50 -0.68
N GLY A 398 -19.62 -34.82 0.50
CA GLY A 398 -18.50 -35.75 0.64
C GLY A 398 -17.47 -35.35 1.71
N LYS A 399 -16.22 -35.12 1.32
CA LYS A 399 -15.14 -34.78 2.26
C LYS A 399 -15.03 -33.27 2.45
N ALA A 400 -15.14 -32.78 3.69
CA ALA A 400 -14.97 -31.36 3.97
C ALA A 400 -13.56 -30.85 3.58
N PRO A 401 -13.47 -29.64 3.01
CA PRO A 401 -12.19 -28.96 2.81
C PRO A 401 -11.54 -28.71 4.17
N ARG A 402 -10.26 -29.04 4.28
CA ARG A 402 -9.48 -28.77 5.48
C ARG A 402 -8.79 -27.42 5.33
N VAL A 403 -8.94 -26.57 6.33
CA VAL A 403 -8.09 -25.39 6.53
C VAL A 403 -6.70 -25.89 6.94
N LEU A 404 -5.66 -25.35 6.32
CA LEU A 404 -4.28 -25.80 6.50
C LEU A 404 -3.50 -24.85 7.40
N PHE A 405 -3.43 -23.59 6.98
CA PHE A 405 -2.78 -22.50 7.69
C PHE A 405 -3.28 -21.17 7.11
N ALA A 406 -3.00 -20.06 7.78
CA ALA A 406 -3.20 -18.72 7.26
C ALA A 406 -1.96 -17.86 7.44
N THR A 407 -1.86 -16.79 6.65
CA THR A 407 -0.87 -15.74 6.82
C THR A 407 -1.52 -14.38 6.63
N GLN A 408 -0.96 -13.36 7.27
CA GLN A 408 -1.28 -11.98 6.96
C GLN A 408 -0.30 -11.49 5.88
N ALA A 409 -0.79 -11.43 4.63
CA ALA A 409 0.00 -11.05 3.46
C ALA A 409 0.33 -9.55 3.40
N GLY A 410 -0.46 -8.71 4.08
CA GLY A 410 -0.26 -7.27 4.09
C GLY A 410 -0.99 -6.57 5.22
N VAL A 411 -0.60 -5.32 5.44
CA VAL A 411 -1.27 -4.34 6.29
C VAL A 411 -1.72 -3.18 5.40
N ALA A 412 -2.54 -2.28 5.95
CA ALA A 412 -3.00 -1.10 5.26
C ALA A 412 -3.76 -1.38 3.93
N PRO A 413 -4.86 -2.17 3.94
CA PRO A 413 -5.52 -2.78 5.10
C PRO A 413 -4.97 -4.18 5.45
N PRO A 414 -5.32 -4.74 6.62
CA PRO A 414 -4.99 -6.13 6.98
C PRO A 414 -5.55 -7.12 5.95
N ARG A 415 -4.65 -7.82 5.25
CA ARG A 415 -4.99 -8.84 4.24
C ARG A 415 -4.58 -10.22 4.72
N PHE A 416 -5.55 -11.11 4.89
CA PHE A 416 -5.36 -12.50 5.31
C PHE A 416 -5.54 -13.45 4.12
N VAL A 417 -4.66 -14.44 4.03
CA VAL A 417 -4.74 -15.53 3.06
C VAL A 417 -4.88 -16.83 3.81
N VAL A 418 -6.03 -17.49 3.67
CA VAL A 418 -6.32 -18.80 4.26
C VAL A 418 -6.05 -19.88 3.22
N PHE A 419 -5.15 -20.80 3.53
CA PHE A 419 -4.84 -21.93 2.67
C PHE A 419 -5.70 -23.14 3.04
N SER A 420 -6.33 -23.75 2.06
CA SER A 420 -7.21 -24.90 2.27
C SER A 420 -7.01 -25.99 1.20
N THR A 421 -7.49 -27.20 1.50
CA THR A 421 -7.45 -28.32 0.53
C THR A 421 -8.49 -28.21 -0.58
N GLY A 422 -9.47 -27.32 -0.42
CA GLY A 422 -10.58 -27.06 -1.36
C GLY A 422 -11.30 -25.77 -0.98
N PRO A 423 -12.24 -25.29 -1.81
CA PRO A 423 -12.93 -24.02 -1.57
C PRO A 423 -13.69 -24.05 -0.24
N LEU A 424 -13.69 -22.94 0.49
CA LEU A 424 -14.47 -22.77 1.70
C LEU A 424 -15.78 -22.06 1.38
N ASP A 425 -16.87 -22.46 2.04
CA ASP A 425 -18.15 -21.75 1.90
C ASP A 425 -18.01 -20.29 2.35
N ALA A 426 -18.64 -19.36 1.62
CA ALA A 426 -18.64 -17.94 1.97
C ALA A 426 -19.16 -17.67 3.39
N GLY A 427 -20.10 -18.48 3.88
CA GLY A 427 -20.57 -18.39 5.27
C GLY A 427 -19.50 -18.75 6.30
N TYR A 428 -18.63 -19.71 5.99
CA TYR A 428 -17.52 -20.09 6.86
C TYR A 428 -16.37 -19.07 6.80
N VAL A 429 -16.11 -18.48 5.63
CA VAL A 429 -15.15 -17.36 5.51
C VAL A 429 -15.60 -16.16 6.35
N ARG A 430 -16.90 -15.80 6.30
CA ARG A 430 -17.48 -14.76 7.16
C ARG A 430 -17.41 -15.11 8.65
N PHE A 431 -17.56 -16.39 8.99
CA PHE A 431 -17.38 -16.86 10.37
C PHE A 431 -15.93 -16.66 10.84
N ILE A 432 -14.94 -17.03 10.02
CA ILE A 432 -13.53 -16.78 10.31
C ILE A 432 -13.27 -15.29 10.46
N GLU A 433 -13.75 -14.45 9.55
CA GLU A 433 -13.64 -12.98 9.66
C GLU A 433 -14.20 -12.47 10.98
N ARG A 434 -15.43 -12.86 11.33
CA ARG A 434 -16.06 -12.41 12.58
C ARG A 434 -15.23 -12.80 13.80
N ARG A 435 -14.76 -14.05 13.85
CA ARG A 435 -13.93 -14.56 14.94
C ARG A 435 -12.56 -13.89 14.98
N LEU A 436 -12.00 -13.56 13.83
CA LEU A 436 -10.73 -12.84 13.73
C LEU A 436 -10.86 -11.42 14.33
N ARG A 437 -11.99 -10.76 14.07
CA ARG A 437 -12.32 -9.46 14.69
C ARG A 437 -12.57 -9.57 16.19
N GLU A 438 -13.26 -10.61 16.64
CA GLU A 438 -13.50 -10.84 18.07
C GLU A 438 -12.19 -11.08 18.85
N GLU A 439 -11.23 -11.81 18.29
CA GLU A 439 -9.96 -12.12 18.94
C GLU A 439 -8.96 -10.97 18.88
N PHE A 440 -8.79 -10.37 17.70
CA PHE A 440 -7.68 -9.45 17.43
C PHE A 440 -8.11 -8.00 17.22
N GLY A 441 -9.42 -7.69 17.23
CA GLY A 441 -9.95 -6.34 17.09
C GLY A 441 -10.21 -5.93 15.64
N PHE A 442 -9.47 -4.94 15.15
CA PHE A 442 -9.70 -4.24 13.86
C PHE A 442 -10.88 -3.25 13.85
N GLU A 443 -11.09 -2.54 14.96
CA GLU A 443 -12.05 -1.43 14.99
C GLU A 443 -11.59 -0.31 14.04
N GLY A 444 -12.50 0.20 13.23
CA GLY A 444 -12.21 1.24 12.23
C GLY A 444 -11.41 0.76 11.03
N SER A 445 -11.04 -0.53 10.92
CA SER A 445 -10.36 -1.07 9.74
C SER A 445 -11.19 -2.13 8.98
N PRO A 446 -11.27 -2.04 7.64
CA PRO A 446 -11.66 -3.19 6.84
C PRO A 446 -10.60 -4.28 6.99
N ILE A 447 -11.02 -5.53 6.83
CA ILE A 447 -10.10 -6.66 6.68
C ILE A 447 -10.46 -7.38 5.38
N ASP A 448 -9.44 -7.88 4.69
CA ASP A 448 -9.62 -8.67 3.48
C ASP A 448 -9.23 -10.12 3.78
N ILE A 449 -10.11 -11.08 3.51
CA ILE A 449 -9.83 -12.50 3.67
C ILE A 449 -10.01 -13.20 2.33
N SER A 450 -8.89 -13.70 1.80
CA SER A 450 -8.88 -14.53 0.60
C SER A 450 -8.59 -15.99 0.93
N VAL A 451 -9.16 -16.91 0.15
CA VAL A 451 -8.94 -18.35 0.29
C VAL A 451 -8.15 -18.84 -0.92
N ARG A 452 -7.04 -19.54 -0.69
CA ARG A 452 -6.24 -20.20 -1.74
C ARG A 452 -6.30 -21.71 -1.60
N THR A 453 -6.61 -22.41 -2.70
CA THR A 453 -6.72 -23.87 -2.69
C THR A 453 -5.44 -24.55 -3.18
N ARG A 454 -5.03 -25.63 -2.49
CA ARG A 454 -3.80 -26.38 -2.84
C ARG A 454 -3.85 -27.04 -4.23
N ARG A 455 -5.03 -27.29 -4.81
CA ARG A 455 -5.16 -27.83 -6.18
C ARG A 455 -4.75 -26.81 -7.25
N GLU A 456 -5.05 -25.54 -7.05
CA GLU A 456 -4.66 -24.46 -7.96
C GLU A 456 -3.14 -24.21 -7.97
N GLU A 457 -2.45 -24.44 -6.84
CA GLU A 457 -0.98 -24.34 -6.79
C GLU A 457 -0.29 -25.49 -7.56
N ARG A 458 -0.83 -26.70 -7.53
CA ARG A 458 -0.25 -27.84 -8.29
C ARG A 458 -0.54 -27.76 -9.78
N ALA A 459 -1.68 -27.20 -10.18
CA ALA A 459 -2.02 -26.98 -11.59
C ALA A 459 -1.23 -25.81 -12.22
N LYS A 460 -0.68 -24.89 -11.40
CA LYS A 460 0.26 -23.86 -11.84
C LYS A 460 1.73 -24.31 -11.84
N LYS A 461 2.05 -25.43 -11.18
CA LYS A 461 3.39 -26.02 -11.07
C LYS A 461 3.64 -27.22 -12.00
N ARG A 462 2.60 -27.71 -12.68
CA ARG A 462 2.68 -28.67 -13.78
C ARG A 462 2.39 -27.93 -15.07
#